data_AF-A0A3B3BC45-F1
#
_entry.id   AF-A0A3B3BC45-F1
#
_cell.length_a   1.000
_cell.length_b   1.000
_cell.length_c   1.000
_cell.angle_alpha   90.00
_cell.angle_beta   90.00
_cell.angle_gamma   90.00
#
_symmetry.space_group_name_H-M   'P 1'
#
loop_
_entity.id
_entity.type
_entity.pdbx_description
1 polymer ?
#
loop_
_entity_poly.entity_id
_entity_poly.type
_entity_poly.pdbx_seq_one_letter_code
_entity_poly.pdbx_strand_id
1 'polypeptide(L)'
;TTRRPFRVQFLPWPLGGTAQGNPLTPLLFSLAIEPLAIHHKILLYADDPAYIKPFRWAPKGFKYLGIQFTPTISQLYTENIKPLLNHIKEKMTSWKKLPISLLGRINLVKMIVLPKIMYPLLMLFVLLDVKDIKYINKAMSDFIWAGRKPKLKLDILQLPKEMGGWGLPKIEYYVLSVHARVISLWANQNKLDPWLEIENTLCRPSCTSRHSIPVQNFAF
;
A
#
# COMPACT_ATOMS: atom_id res chain seq x y z
N THR A 1 13.15 -40.63 42.21
CA THR A 1 13.69 -40.87 40.86
C THR A 1 13.11 -39.87 39.89
N THR A 2 13.99 -38.99 39.43
CA THR A 2 13.90 -37.86 38.48
C THR A 2 12.77 -37.87 37.43
N ARG A 3 11.91 -36.83 37.45
CA ARG A 3 11.10 -36.43 36.29
C ARG A 3 12.01 -35.74 35.27
N ARG A 4 12.13 -36.30 34.06
CA ARG A 4 12.88 -35.67 32.96
C ARG A 4 12.09 -34.44 32.45
N PRO A 5 12.73 -33.30 32.18
CA PRO A 5 12.06 -32.18 31.53
C PRO A 5 11.73 -32.55 30.08
N PHE A 6 10.49 -32.25 29.66
CA PHE A 6 10.09 -32.29 28.25
C PHE A 6 10.93 -31.27 27.48
N ARG A 7 11.90 -31.76 26.71
CA ARG A 7 12.67 -30.96 25.76
C ARG A 7 11.80 -30.74 24.53
N VAL A 8 11.26 -29.53 24.38
CA VAL A 8 10.61 -29.11 23.13
C VAL A 8 11.71 -29.06 22.07
N GLN A 9 11.79 -30.10 21.25
CA GLN A 9 12.62 -30.08 20.06
C GLN A 9 11.95 -29.17 19.04
N PHE A 10 12.55 -28.00 18.78
CA PHE A 10 12.23 -27.24 17.58
C PHE A 10 12.57 -28.12 16.38
N LEU A 11 11.54 -28.63 15.70
CA LEU A 11 11.70 -29.28 14.41
C LEU A 11 12.38 -28.30 13.45
N PRO A 12 13.42 -28.72 12.71
CA PRO A 12 14.05 -27.86 11.72
C PRO A 12 13.00 -27.52 10.67
N TRP A 13 12.75 -26.23 10.48
CA TRP A 13 11.90 -25.73 9.42
C TRP A 13 12.42 -26.28 8.09
N PRO A 14 11.58 -26.92 7.26
CA PRO A 14 12.01 -27.30 5.92
C PRO A 14 12.35 -26.02 5.18
N LEU A 15 13.50 -26.01 4.52
CA LEU A 15 14.05 -24.89 3.73
C LEU A 15 13.18 -24.49 2.51
N GLY A 16 11.96 -25.03 2.39
CA GLY A 16 10.96 -24.67 1.39
C GLY A 16 9.80 -23.95 2.08
N GLY A 17 9.51 -22.72 1.66
CA GLY A 17 8.52 -21.85 2.30
C GLY A 17 7.11 -22.44 2.44
N THR A 18 6.26 -21.73 3.17
CA THR A 18 4.88 -22.15 3.44
C THR A 18 4.04 -22.23 2.16
N ALA A 19 3.20 -23.27 2.03
CA ALA A 19 2.30 -23.43 0.89
C ALA A 19 1.31 -22.25 0.76
N GLN A 20 1.26 -21.63 -0.42
CA GLN A 20 0.28 -20.59 -0.74
C GLN A 20 -1.13 -21.19 -0.83
N GLY A 21 -2.12 -20.54 -0.20
CA GLY A 21 -3.53 -20.97 -0.22
C GLY A 21 -4.00 -21.72 1.04
N ASN A 22 -3.12 -22.06 1.97
CA ASN A 22 -3.51 -22.61 3.27
C ASN A 22 -3.90 -21.46 4.24
N PRO A 23 -5.06 -21.54 4.93
CA PRO A 23 -5.53 -20.50 5.85
C PRO A 23 -4.60 -20.25 7.05
N LEU A 24 -3.73 -21.21 7.42
CA LEU A 24 -2.77 -21.08 8.52
C LEU A 24 -1.42 -20.49 8.10
N THR A 25 -1.12 -20.48 6.80
CA THR A 25 0.13 -19.93 6.26
C THR A 25 0.38 -18.47 6.66
N PRO A 26 -0.61 -17.56 6.65
CA PRO A 26 -0.41 -16.17 7.08
C PRO A 26 -0.03 -16.06 8.57
N LEU A 27 -0.57 -16.93 9.43
CA LEU A 27 -0.25 -16.95 10.85
C LEU A 27 1.16 -17.49 11.09
N LEU A 28 1.54 -18.57 10.42
CA LEU A 28 2.92 -19.09 10.49
C LEU A 28 3.94 -18.07 9.98
N PHE A 29 3.63 -17.35 8.90
CA PHE A 29 4.49 -16.28 8.37
C PHE A 29 4.61 -15.11 9.35
N SER A 30 3.50 -14.70 9.97
CA SER A 30 3.50 -13.63 10.98
C SER A 30 4.32 -14.03 12.21
N LEU A 31 4.15 -15.27 12.69
CA LEU A 31 4.89 -15.83 13.82
C LEU A 31 6.38 -16.08 13.52
N ALA A 32 6.75 -16.24 12.24
CA ALA A 32 8.14 -16.32 11.80
C ALA A 32 8.80 -14.94 11.66
N ILE A 33 8.04 -13.90 11.28
CA ILE A 33 8.54 -12.52 11.18
C ILE A 33 8.60 -11.84 12.56
N GLU A 34 7.70 -12.17 13.48
CA GLU A 34 7.64 -11.59 14.82
C GLU A 34 8.97 -11.67 15.60
N PRO A 35 9.67 -12.82 15.71
CA PRO A 35 10.99 -12.89 16.33
C PRO A 35 12.07 -12.20 15.48
N LEU A 36 11.90 -12.04 14.17
CA LEU A 36 12.83 -11.29 13.32
C LEU A 36 12.71 -9.77 13.57
N ALA A 37 11.48 -9.28 13.79
CA ALA A 37 11.20 -7.91 14.17
C ALA A 37 11.69 -7.61 15.60
N ILE A 38 11.47 -8.54 16.54
CA ILE A 38 12.01 -8.47 17.90
C ILE A 38 13.53 -8.53 17.88
N HIS A 39 14.14 -9.41 17.08
CA HIS A 39 15.60 -9.50 16.97
C HIS A 39 16.18 -8.21 16.39
N HIS A 40 15.60 -7.65 15.32
CA HIS A 40 16.05 -6.36 14.75
C HIS A 40 15.89 -5.18 15.72
N LYS A 41 14.94 -5.26 16.67
CA LYS A 41 14.72 -4.26 17.71
C LYS A 41 15.64 -4.45 18.93
N ILE A 42 15.94 -5.70 19.29
CA ILE A 42 17.01 -6.05 20.24
C ILE A 42 18.37 -5.59 19.70
N LEU A 43 18.61 -5.61 18.38
CA LEU A 43 19.84 -5.08 17.79
C LEU A 43 20.00 -3.56 17.86
N LEU A 44 18.91 -2.81 18.12
CA LEU A 44 18.99 -1.38 18.41
C LEU A 44 19.23 -1.10 19.90
N TYR A 45 19.08 -2.12 20.76
CA TYR A 45 19.20 -2.02 22.23
C TYR A 45 20.31 -2.90 22.83
N ALA A 46 20.94 -3.76 22.05
CA ALA A 46 22.09 -4.55 22.45
C ALA A 46 23.34 -3.76 22.11
N ASP A 47 24.03 -3.26 23.14
CA ASP A 47 25.35 -2.62 23.09
C ASP A 47 26.47 -3.56 22.59
N ASP A 48 26.15 -4.60 21.81
CA ASP A 48 27.10 -5.59 21.30
C ASP A 48 27.49 -5.20 19.85
N PRO A 49 28.61 -4.49 19.64
CA PRO A 49 28.97 -3.90 18.34
C PRO A 49 29.27 -4.95 17.24
N ALA A 50 29.32 -6.24 17.60
CA ALA A 50 29.67 -7.32 16.68
C ALA A 50 28.51 -7.79 15.77
N TYR A 51 27.25 -7.48 16.08
CA TYR A 51 26.08 -7.96 15.32
C TYR A 51 25.24 -6.83 14.69
N ILE A 52 25.75 -5.61 14.59
CA ILE A 52 25.07 -4.56 13.81
C ILE A 52 25.42 -4.77 12.33
N LYS A 53 24.60 -5.53 11.60
CA LYS A 53 24.68 -5.52 10.13
C LYS A 53 24.31 -4.12 9.67
N PRO A 54 25.22 -3.39 8.99
CA PRO A 54 24.89 -2.04 8.51
C PRO A 54 23.72 -2.14 7.54
N PHE A 55 22.72 -1.29 7.74
CA PHE A 55 21.59 -1.15 6.82
C PHE A 55 22.14 -0.86 5.42
N ARG A 56 21.99 -1.82 4.50
CA ARG A 56 22.47 -1.68 3.14
C ARG A 56 21.39 -0.99 2.31
N TRP A 57 21.56 0.29 2.07
CA TRP A 57 20.77 1.02 1.07
C TRP A 57 20.90 0.31 -0.28
N ALA A 58 19.77 0.06 -0.94
CA ALA A 58 19.77 -0.50 -2.29
C ALA A 58 20.05 0.64 -3.30
N PRO A 59 21.25 0.74 -3.88
CA PRO A 59 21.62 1.89 -4.74
C PRO A 59 20.79 1.97 -6.02
N LYS A 60 20.16 0.86 -6.42
CA LYS A 60 19.29 0.76 -7.60
C LYS A 60 17.79 0.81 -7.25
N GLY A 61 17.45 0.94 -5.98
CA GLY A 61 16.09 0.75 -5.49
C GLY A 61 15.70 -0.71 -5.30
N PHE A 62 14.47 -0.93 -4.84
CA PHE A 62 13.90 -2.27 -4.62
C PHE A 62 12.40 -2.29 -4.91
N LYS A 63 11.83 -3.49 -5.10
CA LYS A 63 10.41 -3.67 -5.38
C LYS A 63 9.71 -4.27 -4.16
N TYR A 64 8.62 -3.65 -3.72
CA TYR A 64 7.81 -4.12 -2.61
C TYR A 64 6.32 -4.02 -2.96
N LEU A 65 5.60 -5.13 -2.81
CA LEU A 65 4.17 -5.25 -3.14
C LEU A 65 3.78 -4.69 -4.52
N GLY A 66 4.66 -4.87 -5.51
CA GLY A 66 4.44 -4.39 -6.87
C GLY A 66 4.88 -2.95 -7.13
N ILE A 67 5.23 -2.19 -6.10
CA ILE A 67 5.72 -0.80 -6.17
C ILE A 67 7.25 -0.79 -6.20
N GLN A 68 7.84 0.01 -7.07
CA GLN A 68 9.27 0.21 -7.18
C GLN A 68 9.70 1.45 -6.40
N PHE A 69 10.48 1.25 -5.35
CA PHE A 69 11.09 2.30 -4.56
C PHE A 69 12.43 2.67 -5.18
N THR A 70 12.49 3.86 -5.77
CA THR A 70 13.71 4.41 -6.37
C THR A 70 14.50 5.20 -5.33
N PRO A 71 15.84 5.29 -5.46
CA PRO A 71 16.66 6.15 -4.59
C PRO A 71 16.32 7.63 -4.76
N THR A 72 15.84 8.02 -5.94
CA THR A 72 15.45 9.41 -6.26
C THR A 72 13.93 9.55 -6.30
N ILE A 73 13.39 10.54 -5.57
CA ILE A 73 11.95 10.83 -5.50
C ILE A 73 11.37 11.16 -6.88
N SER A 74 12.11 11.90 -7.71
CA SER A 74 11.67 12.32 -9.05
C SER A 74 11.37 11.14 -9.99
N GLN A 75 12.01 10.00 -9.78
CA GLN A 75 11.82 8.81 -10.62
C GLN A 75 10.59 7.99 -10.20
N LEU A 76 10.17 8.12 -8.95
CA LEU A 76 9.12 7.30 -8.35
C LEU A 76 7.78 7.41 -9.09
N TYR A 77 7.44 8.61 -9.58
CA TYR A 77 6.27 8.83 -10.45
C TYR A 77 6.41 8.07 -11.78
N THR A 78 7.53 8.25 -12.46
CA THR A 78 7.76 7.72 -13.81
C THR A 78 7.81 6.20 -13.81
N GLU A 79 8.46 5.60 -12.81
CA GLU A 79 8.62 4.15 -12.69
C GLU A 79 7.33 3.43 -12.27
N ASN A 80 6.44 4.08 -11.50
CA ASN A 80 5.24 3.41 -10.98
C ASN A 80 3.96 3.83 -11.71
N ILE A 81 3.76 5.12 -11.93
CA ILE A 81 2.49 5.65 -12.43
C ILE A 81 2.38 5.49 -13.94
N LYS A 82 3.36 5.98 -14.72
CA LYS A 82 3.30 5.91 -16.20
C LYS A 82 3.08 4.49 -16.75
N PRO A 83 3.84 3.46 -16.33
CA PRO A 83 3.61 2.11 -16.84
C PRO A 83 2.25 1.56 -16.41
N LEU A 84 1.77 1.89 -15.21
CA LEU A 84 0.43 1.52 -14.76
C LEU A 84 -0.66 2.13 -15.67
N LEU A 85 -0.57 3.41 -16.01
CA LEU A 85 -1.55 4.06 -16.87
C LEU A 85 -1.58 3.45 -18.27
N ASN A 86 -0.42 3.11 -18.82
CA ASN A 86 -0.32 2.41 -20.09
C ASN A 86 -0.95 1.01 -20.02
N HIS A 87 -0.64 0.25 -18.98
CA HIS A 87 -1.23 -1.07 -18.77
C HIS A 87 -2.77 -1.01 -18.63
N ILE A 88 -3.28 0.00 -17.91
CA ILE A 88 -4.71 0.25 -17.77
C ILE A 88 -5.35 0.56 -19.12
N LYS A 89 -4.71 1.40 -19.94
CA LYS A 89 -5.19 1.70 -21.30
C LYS A 89 -5.20 0.46 -22.19
N GLU A 90 -4.16 -0.35 -22.17
CA GLU A 90 -4.08 -1.62 -22.93
C GLU A 90 -5.17 -2.62 -22.50
N LYS A 91 -5.44 -2.71 -21.19
CA LYS A 91 -6.57 -3.50 -20.67
C LYS A 91 -7.89 -2.99 -21.23
N MET A 92 -8.11 -1.68 -21.22
CA MET A 92 -9.32 -1.05 -21.76
C MET A 92 -9.47 -1.26 -23.28
N THR A 93 -8.38 -1.20 -24.05
CA THR A 93 -8.44 -1.47 -25.50
C THR A 93 -8.74 -2.94 -25.79
N SER A 94 -8.26 -3.86 -24.95
CA SER A 94 -8.63 -5.28 -25.04
C SER A 94 -10.11 -5.50 -24.68
N TRP A 95 -10.58 -4.97 -23.55
CA TRP A 95 -11.97 -5.09 -23.11
C TRP A 95 -12.97 -4.40 -24.04
N LYS A 96 -12.53 -3.41 -24.82
CA LYS A 96 -13.38 -2.75 -25.81
C LYS A 96 -14.00 -3.74 -26.79
N LYS A 97 -13.30 -4.84 -27.11
CA LYS A 97 -13.74 -5.91 -28.03
C LYS A 97 -14.84 -6.79 -27.46
N LEU A 98 -15.03 -6.78 -26.14
CA LEU A 98 -16.03 -7.62 -25.48
C LEU A 98 -17.45 -7.01 -25.64
N PRO A 99 -18.49 -7.86 -25.79
CA PRO A 99 -19.88 -7.42 -25.92
C PRO A 99 -20.47 -7.01 -24.55
N ILE A 100 -19.92 -5.95 -23.95
CA ILE A 100 -20.34 -5.42 -22.65
C ILE A 100 -21.22 -4.19 -22.85
N SER A 101 -22.34 -4.13 -22.11
CA SER A 101 -23.24 -2.98 -22.10
C SER A 101 -22.56 -1.69 -21.61
N LEU A 102 -23.12 -0.53 -21.94
CA LEU A 102 -22.59 0.77 -21.49
C LEU A 102 -22.46 0.84 -19.96
N LEU A 103 -23.51 0.40 -19.25
CA LEU A 103 -23.53 0.36 -17.78
C LEU A 103 -22.46 -0.60 -17.24
N GLY A 104 -22.31 -1.77 -17.88
CA GLY A 104 -21.29 -2.75 -17.51
C GLY A 104 -19.87 -2.19 -17.65
N ARG A 105 -19.60 -1.42 -18.72
CA ARG A 105 -18.31 -0.74 -18.92
C ARG A 105 -18.04 0.29 -17.82
N ILE A 106 -19.04 1.09 -17.46
CA ILE A 106 -18.92 2.08 -16.36
C ILE A 106 -18.64 1.39 -15.02
N ASN A 107 -19.35 0.30 -14.72
CA ASN A 107 -19.11 -0.47 -13.50
C ASN A 107 -17.73 -1.14 -13.48
N LEU A 108 -17.24 -1.63 -14.62
CA LEU A 108 -15.87 -2.16 -14.72
C LEU A 108 -14.82 -1.08 -14.42
N VAL A 109 -15.04 0.16 -14.87
CA VAL A 109 -14.15 1.28 -14.51
C VAL A 109 -14.15 1.50 -12.99
N LYS A 110 -15.32 1.53 -12.36
CA LYS A 110 -15.46 1.69 -10.90
C LYS A 110 -14.78 0.57 -10.12
N MET A 111 -14.96 -0.67 -10.55
CA MET A 111 -14.53 -1.85 -9.80
C MET A 111 -13.08 -2.24 -10.04
N ILE A 112 -12.51 -1.93 -11.23
CA ILE A 112 -11.17 -2.41 -11.59
C ILE A 112 -10.21 -1.25 -11.84
N VAL A 113 -10.58 -0.27 -12.66
CA VAL A 113 -9.67 0.81 -13.05
C VAL A 113 -9.40 1.74 -11.88
N LEU A 114 -10.46 2.16 -11.18
CA LEU A 114 -10.36 3.05 -10.03
C LEU A 114 -9.45 2.49 -8.92
N PRO A 115 -9.69 1.29 -8.35
CA PRO A 115 -8.85 0.77 -7.28
C PRO A 115 -7.40 0.53 -7.72
N LYS A 116 -7.16 0.16 -8.98
CA LYS A 116 -5.79 0.03 -9.51
C LYS A 116 -5.02 1.33 -9.51
N ILE A 117 -5.67 2.46 -9.80
CA ILE A 117 -5.06 3.79 -9.74
C ILE A 117 -4.91 4.24 -8.28
N MET A 118 -5.89 3.94 -7.43
CA MET A 118 -5.86 4.34 -6.03
C MET A 118 -4.75 3.67 -5.22
N TYR A 119 -4.44 2.40 -5.51
CA TYR A 119 -3.41 1.65 -4.79
C TYR A 119 -2.04 2.37 -4.71
N PRO A 120 -1.37 2.73 -5.83
CA PRO A 120 -0.10 3.44 -5.76
C PRO A 120 -0.25 4.87 -5.22
N LEU A 121 -1.38 5.55 -5.45
CA LEU A 121 -1.60 6.90 -4.91
C LEU A 121 -1.66 6.90 -3.38
N LEU A 122 -2.31 5.91 -2.79
CA LEU A 122 -2.40 5.71 -1.35
C LEU A 122 -1.05 5.30 -0.74
N MET A 123 -0.25 4.52 -1.46
CA MET A 123 1.03 4.01 -0.96
C MET A 123 2.19 5.01 -1.10
N LEU A 124 2.19 5.80 -2.16
CA LEU A 124 3.30 6.69 -2.52
C LEU A 124 3.02 8.17 -2.21
N PHE A 125 1.77 8.51 -1.89
CA PHE A 125 1.32 9.90 -1.67
C PHE A 125 1.70 10.85 -2.82
N VAL A 126 1.62 10.33 -4.05
CA VAL A 126 2.01 11.04 -5.27
C VAL A 126 0.80 11.79 -5.84
N LEU A 127 1.00 13.04 -6.24
CA LEU A 127 0.03 13.81 -7.00
C LEU A 127 0.06 13.41 -8.48
N LEU A 128 -1.12 13.23 -9.07
CA LEU A 128 -1.25 12.84 -10.46
C LEU A 128 -1.18 14.08 -11.37
N ASP A 129 -0.36 14.02 -12.42
CA ASP A 129 -0.25 15.12 -13.37
C ASP A 129 -1.56 15.34 -14.13
N VAL A 130 -1.90 16.62 -14.38
CA VAL A 130 -3.12 17.00 -15.15
C VAL A 130 -3.12 16.37 -16.54
N LYS A 131 -1.94 16.20 -17.15
CA LYS A 131 -1.77 15.54 -18.46
C LYS A 131 -2.20 14.08 -18.40
N ASP A 132 -1.80 13.37 -17.35
CA ASP A 132 -2.09 11.95 -17.16
C ASP A 132 -3.56 11.72 -16.77
N ILE A 133 -4.14 12.62 -15.98
CA ILE A 133 -5.58 12.64 -15.71
C ILE A 133 -6.37 12.76 -17.02
N LYS A 134 -6.02 13.73 -17.87
CA LYS A 134 -6.66 13.92 -19.19
C LYS A 134 -6.47 12.69 -20.08
N TYR A 135 -5.29 12.09 -20.07
CA TYR A 135 -4.99 10.86 -20.81
C TYR A 135 -5.90 9.69 -20.41
N ILE A 136 -6.08 9.47 -19.10
CA ILE A 136 -6.94 8.39 -18.59
C ILE A 136 -8.40 8.70 -18.84
N ASN A 137 -8.85 9.95 -18.64
CA ASN A 137 -10.22 10.37 -18.93
C ASN A 137 -10.58 10.13 -20.40
N LYS A 138 -9.64 10.40 -21.32
CA LYS A 138 -9.79 10.07 -22.74
C LYS A 138 -9.90 8.55 -22.96
N ALA A 139 -8.99 7.77 -22.37
CA ALA A 139 -9.03 6.30 -22.49
C ALA A 139 -10.32 5.69 -21.94
N MET A 140 -10.84 6.21 -20.81
CA MET A 140 -12.12 5.79 -20.24
C MET A 140 -13.30 6.14 -21.16
N SER A 141 -13.32 7.35 -21.72
CA SER A 141 -14.35 7.75 -22.69
C SER A 141 -14.34 6.84 -23.92
N ASP A 142 -13.16 6.60 -24.50
CA ASP A 142 -12.99 5.72 -25.67
C ASP A 142 -13.43 4.28 -25.39
N PHE A 143 -13.17 3.78 -24.18
CA PHE A 143 -13.61 2.47 -23.72
C PHE A 143 -15.13 2.40 -23.54
N ILE A 144 -15.73 3.35 -22.82
CA ILE A 144 -17.17 3.39 -22.53
C ILE A 144 -17.98 3.44 -23.83
N TRP A 145 -17.58 4.29 -24.77
CA TRP A 145 -18.29 4.44 -26.06
C TRP A 145 -17.89 3.42 -27.12
N ALA A 146 -17.02 2.46 -26.79
CA ALA A 146 -16.51 1.46 -27.73
C ALA A 146 -15.91 2.08 -29.00
N GLY A 147 -15.28 3.25 -28.90
CA GLY A 147 -14.75 4.01 -30.05
C GLY A 147 -15.81 4.71 -30.92
N ARG A 148 -17.08 4.67 -30.54
CA ARG A 148 -18.13 5.49 -31.16
C ARG A 148 -18.04 6.92 -30.63
N LYS A 149 -18.66 7.86 -31.35
CA LYS A 149 -18.77 9.25 -30.89
C LYS A 149 -19.54 9.30 -29.55
N PRO A 150 -19.00 9.94 -28.50
CA PRO A 150 -19.70 10.14 -27.24
C PRO A 150 -21.04 10.84 -27.45
N LYS A 151 -22.13 10.25 -26.94
CA LYS A 151 -23.46 10.89 -26.97
C LYS A 151 -23.68 11.86 -25.82
N LEU A 152 -22.93 11.69 -24.73
CA LEU A 152 -23.02 12.49 -23.52
C LEU A 152 -21.66 13.08 -23.19
N LYS A 153 -21.66 14.31 -22.66
CA LYS A 153 -20.44 14.94 -22.12
C LYS A 153 -19.93 14.12 -20.93
N LEU A 154 -18.61 14.02 -20.79
CA LEU A 154 -17.97 13.26 -19.73
C LEU A 154 -18.38 13.76 -18.34
N ASP A 155 -18.48 15.09 -18.17
CA ASP A 155 -18.86 15.72 -16.90
C ASP A 155 -20.25 15.28 -16.44
N ILE A 156 -21.22 15.18 -17.36
CA ILE A 156 -22.58 14.71 -17.05
C ILE A 156 -22.55 13.22 -16.69
N LEU A 157 -21.68 12.42 -17.34
CA LEU A 157 -21.54 11.00 -17.03
C LEU A 157 -20.94 10.77 -15.62
N GLN A 158 -20.11 11.70 -15.16
CA GLN A 158 -19.49 11.68 -13.83
C GLN A 158 -20.43 12.13 -12.70
N LEU A 159 -21.52 12.85 -13.02
CA LEU A 159 -22.54 13.20 -12.03
C LEU A 159 -23.15 11.94 -11.41
N PRO A 160 -23.59 12.01 -10.14
CA PRO A 160 -24.24 10.90 -9.49
C PRO A 160 -25.66 10.70 -10.05
N LYS A 161 -26.28 9.57 -9.70
CA LYS A 161 -27.55 9.14 -10.32
C LYS A 161 -28.70 10.09 -9.99
N GLU A 162 -28.68 10.70 -8.80
CA GLU A 162 -29.69 11.66 -8.37
C GLU A 162 -29.72 12.91 -9.25
N MET A 163 -28.57 13.26 -9.86
CA MET A 163 -28.42 14.40 -10.78
C MET A 163 -28.48 13.97 -12.26
N GLY A 164 -29.04 12.79 -12.56
CA GLY A 164 -29.19 12.30 -13.95
C GLY A 164 -27.89 11.79 -14.60
N GLY A 165 -26.83 11.64 -13.82
CA GLY A 165 -25.57 11.05 -14.27
C GLY A 165 -25.50 9.54 -14.03
N TRP A 166 -24.33 8.95 -14.33
CA TRP A 166 -24.08 7.51 -14.19
C TRP A 166 -23.03 7.19 -13.11
N GLY A 167 -22.58 8.24 -12.42
CA GLY A 167 -21.60 8.20 -11.33
C GLY A 167 -20.23 7.71 -11.77
N LEU A 168 -19.79 7.99 -13.00
CA LEU A 168 -18.44 7.63 -13.45
C LEU A 168 -17.40 8.29 -12.54
N PRO A 169 -16.34 7.58 -12.08
CA PRO A 169 -15.35 8.16 -11.19
C PRO A 169 -14.61 9.34 -11.82
N LYS A 170 -14.62 10.49 -11.12
CA LYS A 170 -13.77 11.64 -11.45
C LYS A 170 -12.45 11.51 -10.69
N ILE A 171 -11.40 11.04 -11.37
CA ILE A 171 -10.10 10.69 -10.77
C ILE A 171 -9.52 11.84 -9.94
N GLU A 172 -9.66 13.08 -10.40
CA GLU A 172 -9.20 14.30 -9.70
C GLU A 172 -9.71 14.36 -8.26
N TYR A 173 -11.01 14.13 -8.06
CA TYR A 173 -11.61 14.20 -6.73
C TYR A 173 -11.11 13.08 -5.83
N TYR A 174 -10.87 11.89 -6.37
CA TYR A 174 -10.29 10.79 -5.60
C TYR A 174 -8.83 11.09 -5.19
N VAL A 175 -8.02 11.63 -6.10
CA VAL A 175 -6.64 12.07 -5.77
C VAL A 175 -6.69 13.10 -4.65
N LEU A 176 -7.51 14.14 -4.78
CA LEU A 176 -7.67 15.16 -3.73
C LEU A 176 -8.15 14.58 -2.41
N SER A 177 -9.10 13.63 -2.45
CA SER A 177 -9.64 12.98 -1.25
C SER A 177 -8.58 12.15 -0.51
N VAL A 178 -7.72 11.43 -1.25
CA VAL A 178 -6.60 10.67 -0.68
C VAL A 178 -5.63 11.60 0.03
N HIS A 179 -5.27 12.73 -0.59
CA HIS A 179 -4.36 13.69 0.00
C HIS A 179 -4.99 14.39 1.22
N ALA A 180 -6.27 14.78 1.14
CA ALA A 180 -7.00 15.37 2.25
C ALA A 180 -7.09 14.41 3.46
N ARG A 181 -7.28 13.11 3.21
CA ARG A 181 -7.23 12.08 4.26
C ARG A 181 -5.87 12.06 4.96
N VAL A 182 -4.79 12.07 4.20
CA VAL A 182 -3.43 12.04 4.75
C VAL A 182 -3.17 13.30 5.57
N ILE A 183 -3.46 14.48 5.02
CA ILE A 183 -3.32 15.75 5.74
C ILE A 183 -4.15 15.75 7.02
N SER A 184 -5.37 15.22 6.99
CA SER A 184 -6.23 15.10 8.17
C SER A 184 -5.64 14.15 9.23
N LEU A 185 -5.02 13.04 8.83
CA LEU A 185 -4.32 12.15 9.76
C LEU A 185 -3.16 12.87 10.45
N TRP A 186 -2.40 13.68 9.70
CA TRP A 186 -1.27 14.43 10.22
C TRP A 186 -1.72 15.57 11.16
N ALA A 187 -2.84 16.23 10.84
CA ALA A 187 -3.42 17.26 11.70
C ALA A 187 -4.01 16.71 13.02
N ASN A 188 -4.44 15.45 13.03
CA ASN A 188 -5.11 14.81 14.18
C ASN A 188 -4.19 13.89 15.01
N GLN A 189 -2.87 14.08 14.96
CA GLN A 189 -1.84 13.29 15.68
C GLN A 189 -2.04 13.18 17.21
N ASN A 190 -2.99 13.93 17.79
CA ASN A 190 -3.32 13.91 19.21
C ASN A 190 -4.08 12.65 19.68
N LYS A 191 -4.53 11.78 18.76
CA LYS A 191 -4.99 10.43 19.13
C LYS A 191 -3.79 9.49 19.03
N LEU A 192 -3.25 9.06 20.17
CA LEU A 192 -2.30 7.95 20.22
C LEU A 192 -2.91 6.79 19.44
N ASP A 193 -2.25 6.38 18.36
CA ASP A 193 -2.70 5.19 17.65
C ASP A 193 -2.68 4.00 18.64
N PRO A 194 -3.71 3.15 18.68
CA PRO A 194 -3.75 2.01 19.59
C PRO A 194 -2.51 1.10 19.47
N TRP A 195 -1.93 1.01 18.26
CA TRP A 195 -0.71 0.25 18.03
C TRP A 195 0.53 0.88 18.70
N LEU A 196 0.59 2.22 18.80
CA LEU A 196 1.67 2.93 19.46
C LEU A 196 1.61 2.72 20.98
N GLU A 197 0.41 2.64 21.56
CA GLU A 197 0.25 2.23 22.95
C GLU A 197 0.74 0.80 23.17
N ILE A 198 0.33 -0.13 22.30
CA ILE A 198 0.78 -1.53 22.36
C ILE A 198 2.31 -1.61 22.23
N GLU A 199 2.91 -0.93 21.26
CA GLU A 199 4.36 -0.92 21.06
C GLU A 199 5.09 -0.33 22.27
N ASN A 200 4.60 0.78 22.82
CA ASN A 200 5.14 1.38 24.04
C ASN A 200 5.02 0.45 25.25
N THR A 201 3.95 -0.34 25.37
CA THR A 201 3.83 -1.31 26.46
C THR A 201 4.80 -2.48 26.32
N LEU A 202 5.07 -2.93 25.09
CA LEU A 202 5.96 -4.06 24.81
C LEU A 202 7.44 -3.67 24.81
N CYS A 203 7.76 -2.43 24.43
CA CYS A 203 9.13 -1.93 24.28
C CYS A 203 9.61 -1.04 25.42
N ARG A 204 8.78 -0.76 26.43
CA ARG A 204 9.30 -0.30 27.71
C ARG A 204 10.20 -1.39 28.27
N PRO A 205 11.49 -1.14 28.51
CA PRO A 205 12.29 -2.11 29.23
C PRO A 205 11.63 -2.29 30.58
N SER A 206 11.36 -3.53 30.96
CA SER A 206 10.96 -3.89 32.32
C SER A 206 12.17 -3.66 33.24
N CYS A 207 12.55 -2.40 33.43
CA CYS A 207 13.55 -2.01 34.41
C CYS A 207 12.86 -1.95 35.76
N THR A 208 12.80 -3.10 36.44
CA THR A 208 12.91 -3.09 37.90
C THR A 208 14.33 -2.66 38.26
N SER A 209 14.65 -1.38 38.13
CA SER A 209 15.45 -0.64 39.09
C SER A 209 15.36 0.84 38.80
N ARG A 210 15.16 1.56 39.90
CA ARG A 210 14.94 2.99 40.02
C ARG A 210 16.14 3.77 39.47
N HIS A 211 16.02 4.39 38.30
CA HIS A 211 16.53 5.74 38.01
C HIS A 211 15.97 6.26 36.68
N SER A 212 15.27 7.38 36.77
CA SER A 212 14.62 8.12 35.70
C SER A 212 15.63 8.93 34.88
N ILE A 213 15.71 8.69 33.57
CA ILE A 213 16.26 9.63 32.59
C ILE A 213 15.17 9.88 31.54
N PRO A 214 14.78 11.13 31.25
CA PRO A 214 13.72 11.42 30.31
C PRO A 214 14.22 11.25 28.87
N VAL A 215 13.51 10.44 28.08
CA VAL A 215 13.75 10.30 26.64
C VAL A 215 13.27 11.59 25.96
N GLN A 216 14.21 12.37 25.41
CA GLN A 216 13.90 13.51 24.57
C GLN A 216 13.28 13.01 23.25
N ASN A 217 12.12 13.59 22.92
CA ASN A 217 11.40 13.39 21.66
C ASN A 217 12.30 13.80 20.48
N PHE A 218 12.81 12.83 19.73
CA PHE A 218 13.28 13.08 18.38
C PHE A 218 12.11 12.88 17.42
N ALA A 219 11.50 14.01 17.04
CA ALA A 219 10.67 14.11 15.86
C ALA A 219 11.57 14.20 14.62
N PHE A 220 11.31 13.37 13.62
CA PHE A 220 11.69 13.56 12.22
C PHE A 220 10.51 13.14 11.34
#